data_AF-A0A957FLP1-F1
#
_entry.id   AF-A0A957FLP1-F1
#
_cell.length_a   1.000
_cell.length_b   1.000
_cell.length_c   1.000
_cell.angle_alpha   90.00
_cell.angle_beta   90.00
_cell.angle_gamma   90.00
#
_symmetry.space_group_name_H-M   'P 1'
#
loop_
_entity.id
_entity.type
_entity.pdbx_description
1 polymer ?
#
loop_
_entity_poly.entity_id
_entity_poly.type
_entity_poly.pdbx_seq_one_letter_code
_entity_poly.pdbx_strand_id
1 'polypeptide(L)'
;HADTAQIVVGGELAPENTAVGTDLKTHVISRVLRQADNPFIHSHTIGEHAVIPATGVMAWMANAAEQIYPGFTFARAVEYRTLKGIVFDETLADSYTLTLEETAKSEEAIAFKAMLSSTAVGQKLPRYHYSGTITIMRPVPPAPTHQFQFPAVPYAKEWDILADGTLFHGPLFAGVEKIVRLDDDGLLLKCLSPAVSEEAQGQFPVQSFNLFAADVQWQGMAIWARYAYDSAGLPAKVATAESYRPIPFDTTYYISLDVKSSSPKHVVADIAVHDEHGRVYLRFLGAEVTLSQGLNDLFAQGARLHYTVNL
;
A
#
# COMPACT_ATOMS: atom_id res chain seq x y z
N HIS A 1 -25.77 37.46 -39.85
CA HIS A 1 -25.39 36.24 -39.12
C HIS A 1 -24.14 36.56 -38.32
N ALA A 2 -24.29 36.82 -37.02
CA ALA A 2 -23.19 37.04 -36.11
C ALA A 2 -23.07 35.78 -35.25
N ASP A 3 -21.91 35.12 -35.32
CA ASP A 3 -21.59 33.95 -34.52
C ASP A 3 -21.47 34.37 -33.05
N THR A 4 -22.46 33.97 -32.25
CA THR A 4 -22.35 33.95 -30.80
C THR A 4 -21.47 32.79 -30.38
N ALA A 5 -20.20 33.08 -30.08
CA ALA A 5 -19.34 32.16 -29.37
C ALA A 5 -19.89 31.95 -27.95
N GLN A 6 -20.25 30.70 -27.62
CA GLN A 6 -20.57 30.29 -26.25
C GLN A 6 -19.29 29.78 -25.58
N ILE A 7 -18.93 30.40 -24.47
CA ILE A 7 -17.88 29.89 -23.57
C ILE A 7 -18.58 29.01 -22.54
N VAL A 8 -18.29 27.71 -22.57
CA VAL A 8 -18.68 26.78 -21.51
C VAL A 8 -17.58 26.80 -20.46
N VAL A 9 -17.85 27.46 -19.33
CA VAL A 9 -17.01 27.35 -18.13
C VAL A 9 -17.52 26.13 -17.36
N GLY A 10 -16.88 24.98 -17.57
CA GLY A 10 -17.09 23.81 -16.73
C GLY A 10 -16.50 24.07 -15.35
N GLY A 11 -17.32 24.49 -14.39
CA GLY A 11 -16.97 24.35 -12.98
C GLY A 11 -16.84 22.86 -12.64
N GLU A 12 -16.00 22.52 -11.66
CA GLU A 12 -16.00 21.18 -11.08
C GLU A 12 -17.43 20.84 -10.64
N LEU A 13 -18.06 19.90 -11.34
CA LEU A 13 -19.27 19.27 -10.86
C LEU A 13 -18.86 18.52 -9.59
N ALA A 14 -19.21 19.07 -8.43
CA ALA A 14 -19.19 18.31 -7.19
C ALA A 14 -19.90 16.98 -7.49
N PRO A 15 -19.31 15.81 -7.19
CA PRO A 15 -19.94 14.53 -7.49
C PRO A 15 -21.34 14.57 -6.91
N GLU A 16 -22.36 14.45 -7.76
CA GLU A 16 -23.73 14.34 -7.29
C GLU A 16 -23.74 13.22 -6.25
N ASN A 17 -24.28 13.50 -5.05
CA ASN A 17 -24.44 12.48 -4.03
C ASN A 17 -25.32 11.38 -4.59
N THR A 18 -24.72 10.35 -5.17
CA THR A 18 -25.44 9.20 -5.69
C THR A 18 -26.20 8.60 -4.51
N ALA A 19 -27.53 8.58 -4.61
CA ALA A 19 -28.38 7.99 -3.60
C ALA A 19 -27.98 6.53 -3.40
N VAL A 20 -27.82 6.12 -2.16
CA VAL A 20 -27.31 4.78 -1.84
C VAL A 20 -28.50 3.83 -1.78
N GLY A 21 -28.73 3.09 -2.86
CA GLY A 21 -29.81 2.09 -2.92
C GLY A 21 -29.61 0.98 -1.88
N THR A 22 -30.69 0.33 -1.43
CA THR A 22 -30.65 -0.68 -0.36
C THR A 22 -30.17 -2.06 -0.81
N ASP A 23 -30.24 -2.36 -2.10
CA ASP A 23 -29.87 -3.67 -2.63
C ASP A 23 -28.35 -3.86 -2.63
N LEU A 24 -27.90 -5.01 -2.15
CA LEU A 24 -26.51 -5.44 -2.22
C LEU A 24 -26.20 -6.01 -3.60
N LYS A 25 -25.06 -5.59 -4.17
CA LYS A 25 -24.60 -5.95 -5.50
C LYS A 25 -23.20 -6.56 -5.44
N THR A 26 -22.90 -7.39 -6.43
CA THR A 26 -21.55 -7.89 -6.68
C THR A 26 -21.02 -7.23 -7.95
N HIS A 27 -19.86 -6.61 -7.84
CA HIS A 27 -19.15 -5.97 -8.94
C HIS A 27 -17.96 -6.81 -9.33
N VAL A 28 -17.73 -6.94 -10.63
CA VAL A 28 -16.63 -7.72 -11.19
C VAL A 28 -15.85 -6.81 -12.13
N ILE A 29 -14.61 -6.49 -11.76
CA ILE A 29 -13.71 -5.64 -12.53
C ILE A 29 -12.59 -6.49 -13.10
N SER A 30 -12.43 -6.45 -14.41
CA SER A 30 -11.32 -7.13 -15.10
C SER A 30 -10.20 -6.13 -15.40
N ARG A 31 -8.95 -6.54 -15.22
CA ARG A 31 -7.76 -5.75 -15.53
C ARG A 31 -6.69 -6.62 -16.16
N VAL A 32 -6.15 -6.15 -17.29
CA VAL A 32 -4.93 -6.68 -17.88
C VAL A 32 -3.76 -5.86 -17.35
N LEU A 33 -2.75 -6.55 -16.81
CA LEU A 33 -1.53 -5.92 -16.30
C LEU A 33 -0.40 -6.11 -17.30
N ARG A 34 0.25 -5.02 -17.69
CA ARG A 34 1.49 -5.05 -18.48
C ARG A 34 2.51 -4.14 -17.83
N GLN A 35 3.78 -4.48 -17.99
CA GLN A 35 4.87 -3.66 -17.46
C GLN A 35 4.87 -2.25 -18.05
N ALA A 36 4.62 -2.12 -19.36
CA ALA A 36 4.52 -0.84 -20.05
C ALA A 36 3.39 0.06 -19.51
N ASP A 37 2.33 -0.54 -18.95
CA ASP A 37 1.17 0.18 -18.41
C ASP A 37 1.38 0.56 -16.92
N ASN A 38 2.47 0.11 -16.29
CA ASN A 38 2.72 0.27 -14.85
C ASN A 38 4.19 0.61 -14.54
N PRO A 39 4.74 1.77 -14.98
CA PRO A 39 6.17 2.07 -14.86
C PRO A 39 6.71 1.99 -13.43
N PHE A 40 5.89 2.28 -12.42
CA PHE A 40 6.32 2.27 -11.02
C PHE A 40 6.87 0.93 -10.53
N ILE A 41 6.44 -0.20 -11.10
CA ILE A 41 6.85 -1.54 -10.63
C ILE A 41 8.35 -1.78 -10.80
N HIS A 42 9.02 -1.02 -11.66
CA HIS A 42 10.47 -1.08 -11.79
C HIS A 42 11.18 -0.65 -10.50
N SER A 43 10.55 0.19 -9.68
CA SER A 43 11.05 0.56 -8.34
C SER A 43 10.59 -0.40 -7.23
N HIS A 44 9.93 -1.50 -7.58
CA HIS A 44 9.49 -2.52 -6.63
C HIS A 44 9.78 -3.92 -7.21
N THR A 45 11.08 -4.25 -7.24
CA THR A 45 11.64 -5.45 -7.86
C THR A 45 12.26 -6.36 -6.81
N ILE A 46 11.84 -7.63 -6.76
CA ILE A 46 12.39 -8.64 -5.84
C ILE A 46 13.14 -9.67 -6.68
N GLY A 47 14.43 -9.85 -6.42
CA GLY A 47 15.28 -10.62 -7.32
C GLY A 47 15.41 -9.89 -8.67
N GLU A 48 15.05 -10.58 -9.74
CA GLU A 48 15.04 -10.04 -11.10
C GLU A 48 13.63 -9.63 -11.59
N HIS A 49 12.60 -9.82 -10.75
CA HIS A 49 11.21 -9.69 -11.18
C HIS A 49 10.52 -8.50 -10.52
N ALA A 50 9.89 -7.66 -11.34
CA ALA A 50 8.99 -6.63 -10.84
C ALA A 50 7.75 -7.26 -10.19
N VAL A 51 7.28 -6.67 -9.10
CA VAL A 51 6.16 -7.20 -8.30
C VAL A 51 5.18 -6.08 -7.98
N ILE A 52 3.87 -6.34 -8.06
CA ILE A 52 2.90 -5.38 -7.52
C ILE A 52 2.99 -5.40 -5.98
N PRO A 53 3.26 -4.25 -5.32
CA PRO A 53 3.30 -4.17 -3.87
C PRO A 53 1.94 -4.53 -3.26
N ALA A 54 1.95 -5.08 -2.04
CA ALA A 54 0.72 -5.40 -1.33
C ALA A 54 -0.15 -4.15 -1.09
N THR A 55 0.44 -2.97 -0.92
CA THR A 55 -0.29 -1.69 -0.83
C THR A 55 -0.89 -1.28 -2.17
N GLY A 56 -0.28 -1.64 -3.30
CA GLY A 56 -0.82 -1.39 -4.64
C GLY A 56 -2.12 -2.17 -4.88
N VAL A 57 -2.20 -3.42 -4.43
CA VAL A 57 -3.44 -4.19 -4.51
C VAL A 57 -4.51 -3.65 -3.56
N MET A 58 -4.13 -3.22 -2.35
CA MET A 58 -5.07 -2.54 -1.44
C MET A 58 -5.62 -1.25 -2.06
N ALA A 59 -4.77 -0.44 -2.69
CA ALA A 59 -5.15 0.76 -3.43
C ALA A 59 -6.11 0.42 -4.59
N TRP A 60 -5.84 -0.65 -5.34
CA TRP A 60 -6.76 -1.09 -6.40
C TRP A 60 -8.14 -1.44 -5.83
N MET A 61 -8.21 -2.22 -4.74
CA MET A 61 -9.49 -2.56 -4.11
C MET A 61 -10.23 -1.31 -3.59
N ALA A 62 -9.51 -0.39 -2.96
CA ALA A 62 -10.04 0.88 -2.46
C ALA A 62 -10.57 1.77 -3.60
N ASN A 63 -9.73 2.05 -4.61
CA ASN A 63 -10.08 2.89 -5.75
C ASN A 63 -11.28 2.34 -6.52
N ALA A 64 -11.36 1.02 -6.70
CA ALA A 64 -12.50 0.40 -7.36
C ALA A 64 -13.79 0.63 -6.56
N ALA A 65 -13.74 0.50 -5.22
CA ALA A 65 -14.90 0.78 -4.36
C ALA A 65 -15.32 2.26 -4.42
N GLU A 66 -14.37 3.19 -4.41
CA GLU A 66 -14.62 4.64 -4.55
C GLU A 66 -15.20 5.01 -5.92
N GLN A 67 -14.76 4.35 -7.00
CA GLN A 67 -15.29 4.57 -8.35
C GLN A 67 -16.72 4.02 -8.51
N ILE A 68 -17.07 2.94 -7.82
CA ILE A 68 -18.44 2.41 -7.79
C ILE A 68 -19.37 3.39 -7.04
N TYR A 69 -18.88 4.01 -5.96
CA TYR A 69 -19.64 4.98 -5.16
C TYR A 69 -18.90 6.32 -5.02
N PRO A 70 -19.00 7.20 -6.03
CA PRO A 70 -18.42 8.53 -5.97
C PRO A 70 -18.84 9.31 -4.72
N GLY A 71 -17.89 10.02 -4.12
CA GLY A 71 -18.09 10.81 -2.89
C GLY A 71 -17.86 10.02 -1.60
N PHE A 72 -17.65 8.70 -1.66
CA PHE A 72 -17.12 7.92 -0.55
C PHE A 72 -15.59 7.83 -0.63
N THR A 73 -14.96 7.61 0.52
CA THR A 73 -13.51 7.53 0.65
C THR A 73 -13.11 6.29 1.45
N PHE A 74 -12.04 5.62 1.06
CA PHE A 74 -11.45 4.49 1.76
C PHE A 74 -11.18 4.83 3.22
N ALA A 75 -11.81 4.07 4.11
CA ALA A 75 -11.70 4.25 5.54
C ALA A 75 -11.01 3.06 6.19
N ARG A 76 -11.28 1.83 5.71
CA ARG A 76 -10.79 0.63 6.39
C ARG A 76 -10.62 -0.57 5.47
N ALA A 77 -9.61 -1.39 5.72
CA ALA A 77 -9.53 -2.78 5.25
C ALA A 77 -9.43 -3.73 6.44
N VAL A 78 -10.20 -4.82 6.46
CA VAL A 78 -10.18 -5.83 7.53
C VAL A 78 -9.81 -7.18 6.95
N GLU A 79 -8.99 -7.94 7.67
CA GLU A 79 -8.48 -9.26 7.26
C GLU A 79 -7.89 -9.24 5.84
N TYR A 80 -7.11 -8.19 5.54
CA TYR A 80 -6.39 -8.08 4.28
C TYR A 80 -5.29 -9.13 4.23
N ARG A 81 -5.26 -9.96 3.19
CA ARG A 81 -4.35 -11.11 3.08
C ARG A 81 -3.68 -11.14 1.72
N THR A 82 -2.37 -11.37 1.74
CA THR A 82 -1.58 -11.78 0.57
C THR A 82 -1.64 -13.30 0.48
N LEU A 83 -2.28 -13.82 -0.56
CA LEU A 83 -2.38 -15.26 -0.83
C LEU A 83 -1.32 -15.70 -1.84
N LYS A 84 -1.18 -14.93 -2.92
CA LYS A 84 -0.14 -15.09 -3.94
C LYS A 84 0.15 -13.74 -4.60
N GLY A 85 1.38 -13.25 -4.46
CA GLY A 85 1.82 -12.01 -5.10
C GLY A 85 1.66 -12.02 -6.62
N ILE A 86 1.57 -10.83 -7.22
CA ILE A 86 1.55 -10.64 -8.67
C ILE A 86 2.96 -10.27 -9.11
N VAL A 87 3.61 -11.21 -9.79
CA VAL A 87 4.99 -11.10 -10.27
C VAL A 87 4.95 -10.97 -11.79
N PHE A 88 5.73 -10.05 -12.34
CA PHE A 88 5.90 -9.87 -13.78
C PHE A 88 6.99 -10.82 -14.29
N ASP A 89 6.63 -12.09 -14.40
CA ASP A 89 7.43 -13.20 -14.91
C ASP A 89 6.59 -14.05 -15.88
N GLU A 90 7.07 -15.24 -16.25
CA GLU A 90 6.33 -16.19 -17.11
C GLU A 90 5.01 -16.70 -16.52
N THR A 91 4.74 -16.41 -15.24
CA THR A 91 3.51 -16.79 -14.53
C THR A 91 2.48 -15.66 -14.47
N LEU A 92 2.78 -14.48 -15.03
CA LEU A 92 1.84 -13.36 -15.16
C LEU A 92 0.60 -13.80 -15.95
N ALA A 93 -0.59 -13.55 -15.40
CA ALA A 93 -1.84 -13.94 -16.04
C ALA A 93 -2.27 -12.93 -17.11
N ASP A 94 -2.95 -13.43 -18.15
CA ASP A 94 -3.50 -12.59 -19.23
C ASP A 94 -4.50 -11.55 -18.71
N SER A 95 -5.22 -11.87 -17.64
CA SER A 95 -6.19 -10.99 -17.00
C SER A 95 -6.40 -11.34 -15.54
N TYR A 96 -6.67 -10.31 -14.75
CA TYR A 96 -6.98 -10.39 -13.33
C TYR A 96 -8.40 -9.89 -13.09
N THR A 97 -9.10 -10.54 -12.17
CA THR A 97 -10.50 -10.24 -11.82
C THR A 97 -10.57 -9.84 -10.36
N LEU A 98 -10.98 -8.60 -10.11
CA LEU A 98 -11.36 -8.12 -8.78
C LEU A 98 -12.87 -8.24 -8.62
N THR A 99 -13.30 -9.08 -7.68
CA THR A 99 -14.70 -9.18 -7.25
C THR A 99 -14.89 -8.37 -5.97
N LEU A 100 -15.85 -7.44 -5.98
CA LEU A 100 -16.32 -6.67 -4.82
C LEU A 100 -17.78 -7.02 -4.54
N GLU A 101 -18.01 -7.84 -3.53
CA GLU A 101 -19.35 -8.22 -3.06
C GLU A 101 -19.76 -7.29 -1.92
N GLU A 102 -20.78 -6.47 -2.13
CA GLU A 102 -21.32 -5.60 -1.07
C GLU A 102 -21.92 -6.46 0.05
N THR A 103 -21.48 -6.23 1.29
CA THR A 103 -21.95 -6.98 2.47
C THR A 103 -22.79 -6.14 3.41
N ALA A 104 -22.60 -4.81 3.38
CA ALA A 104 -23.39 -3.84 4.12
C ALA A 104 -23.31 -2.48 3.42
N LYS A 105 -24.39 -1.70 3.52
CA LYS A 105 -24.49 -0.41 2.85
C LYS A 105 -25.45 0.52 3.58
N SER A 106 -25.02 1.74 3.85
CA SER A 106 -25.81 2.88 4.35
C SER A 106 -25.37 4.15 3.63
N GLU A 107 -26.06 5.26 3.91
CA GLU A 107 -25.67 6.58 3.39
C GLU A 107 -24.27 7.02 3.86
N GLU A 108 -23.79 6.51 5.00
CA GLU A 108 -22.48 6.86 5.57
C GLU A 108 -21.36 5.85 5.28
N ALA A 109 -21.67 4.57 5.06
CA ALA A 109 -20.65 3.55 4.90
C ALA A 109 -21.07 2.39 3.99
N ILE A 110 -20.12 1.88 3.20
CA ILE A 110 -20.31 0.71 2.35
C ILE A 110 -19.16 -0.26 2.55
N ALA A 111 -19.49 -1.53 2.84
CA ALA A 111 -18.53 -2.60 3.03
C ALA A 111 -18.59 -3.60 1.87
N PHE A 112 -17.42 -4.01 1.40
CA PHE A 112 -17.23 -4.96 0.32
C PHE A 112 -16.33 -6.09 0.78
N LYS A 113 -16.76 -7.33 0.58
CA LYS A 113 -15.83 -8.46 0.54
C LYS A 113 -15.11 -8.44 -0.80
N ALA A 114 -13.80 -8.25 -0.76
CA ALA A 114 -12.93 -8.15 -1.92
C ALA A 114 -12.15 -9.45 -2.13
N MET A 115 -12.10 -9.91 -3.39
CA MET A 115 -11.26 -11.03 -3.81
C MET A 115 -10.61 -10.72 -5.16
N LEU A 116 -9.29 -10.74 -5.21
CA LEU A 116 -8.52 -10.64 -6.45
C LEU A 116 -8.08 -12.03 -6.89
N SER A 117 -8.45 -12.42 -8.10
CA SER A 117 -8.11 -13.71 -8.69
C SER A 117 -7.63 -13.59 -10.13
N SER A 118 -7.05 -14.66 -10.65
CA SER A 118 -6.78 -14.83 -12.08
C SER A 118 -7.11 -16.26 -12.48
N THR A 119 -7.39 -16.48 -13.76
CA THR A 119 -7.55 -17.83 -14.33
C THR A 119 -6.66 -17.92 -15.56
N ALA A 120 -5.57 -18.68 -15.44
CA ALA A 120 -4.68 -18.93 -16.56
C ALA A 120 -5.40 -19.74 -17.66
N VAL A 121 -5.02 -19.53 -18.91
CA VAL A 121 -5.56 -20.27 -20.06
C VAL A 121 -5.40 -21.77 -19.84
N GLY A 122 -6.50 -22.51 -19.96
CA GLY A 122 -6.53 -23.96 -19.77
C GLY A 122 -6.67 -24.44 -18.32
N GLN A 123 -6.68 -23.54 -17.32
CA GLN A 123 -6.98 -23.91 -15.94
C GLN A 123 -8.48 -23.81 -15.63
N LYS A 124 -9.00 -24.80 -14.88
CA LYS A 124 -10.41 -24.85 -14.46
C LYS A 124 -10.70 -24.08 -13.17
N LEU A 125 -9.70 -23.90 -12.32
CA LEU A 125 -9.84 -23.25 -11.01
C LEU A 125 -9.09 -21.91 -11.01
N PRO A 126 -9.66 -20.86 -10.38
CA PRO A 126 -8.98 -19.59 -10.24
C PRO A 126 -7.82 -19.69 -9.23
N ARG A 127 -6.77 -18.92 -9.48
CA ARG A 127 -5.73 -18.61 -8.51
C ARG A 127 -6.14 -17.36 -7.73
N TYR A 128 -6.21 -17.46 -6.41
CA TYR A 128 -6.46 -16.31 -5.54
C TYR A 128 -5.17 -15.59 -5.19
N HIS A 129 -5.17 -14.27 -5.30
CA HIS A 129 -3.99 -13.43 -5.08
C HIS A 129 -4.10 -12.65 -3.78
N TYR A 130 -5.23 -11.96 -3.57
CA TYR A 130 -5.45 -11.13 -2.38
C TYR A 130 -6.92 -11.13 -1.99
N SER A 131 -7.18 -10.94 -0.70
CA SER A 131 -8.55 -10.83 -0.18
C SER A 131 -8.63 -9.83 0.96
N GLY A 132 -9.81 -9.32 1.26
CA GLY A 132 -10.08 -8.55 2.46
C GLY A 132 -11.51 -8.03 2.48
N THR A 133 -11.88 -7.32 3.54
CA THR A 133 -13.11 -6.52 3.57
C THR A 133 -12.75 -5.05 3.49
N ILE A 134 -13.17 -4.37 2.43
CA ILE A 134 -12.93 -2.94 2.23
C ILE A 134 -14.15 -2.15 2.71
N THR A 135 -13.94 -1.07 3.43
CA THR A 135 -14.99 -0.12 3.81
C THR A 135 -14.62 1.26 3.31
N ILE A 136 -15.55 1.86 2.58
CA ILE A 136 -15.52 3.27 2.18
C ILE A 136 -16.58 4.03 2.99
N MET A 137 -16.31 5.29 3.35
CA MET A 137 -17.19 6.11 4.19
C MET A 137 -17.36 7.53 3.67
N ARG A 138 -18.48 8.17 4.04
CA ARG A 138 -18.71 9.61 3.94
C ARG A 138 -19.56 10.09 5.13
N PRO A 139 -19.17 11.14 5.88
CA PRO A 139 -17.84 11.76 5.87
C PRO A 139 -16.77 10.82 6.46
N VAL A 140 -15.50 11.10 6.17
CA VAL A 140 -14.37 10.41 6.80
C VAL A 140 -14.31 10.78 8.29
N PRO A 141 -14.13 9.80 9.21
CA PRO A 141 -13.98 10.09 10.64
C PRO A 141 -12.77 10.99 10.94
N PRO A 142 -12.80 11.78 12.03
CA PRO A 142 -11.66 12.60 12.42
C PRO A 142 -10.45 11.73 12.75
N ALA A 143 -9.27 12.13 12.23
CA ALA A 143 -8.01 11.46 12.50
C ALA A 143 -7.67 11.46 14.01
N PRO A 144 -7.38 10.31 14.62
CA PRO A 144 -6.93 10.25 16.00
C PRO A 144 -5.50 10.77 16.13
N THR A 145 -5.09 11.03 17.37
CA THR A 145 -3.68 11.29 17.72
C THR A 145 -3.04 9.99 18.20
N HIS A 146 -1.87 9.66 17.66
CA HIS A 146 -0.97 8.62 18.15
C HIS A 146 0.04 9.24 19.10
N GLN A 147 0.19 8.66 20.28
CA GLN A 147 1.19 9.10 21.25
C GLN A 147 2.52 8.47 20.90
N PHE A 148 3.53 9.30 20.64
CA PHE A 148 4.89 8.87 20.39
C PHE A 148 5.86 9.83 21.07
N GLN A 149 7.11 9.41 21.23
CA GLN A 149 8.17 10.24 21.79
C GLN A 149 9.44 10.07 20.97
N PHE A 150 10.12 11.17 20.71
CA PHE A 150 11.48 11.12 20.20
C PHE A 150 12.40 10.58 21.30
N PRO A 151 13.33 9.65 20.96
CA PRO A 151 14.30 9.19 21.93
C PRO A 151 15.23 10.35 22.31
N ALA A 152 15.66 10.40 23.57
CA ALA A 152 16.60 11.41 24.05
C ALA A 152 17.95 11.34 23.30
N VAL A 153 18.35 10.13 22.92
CA VAL A 153 19.52 9.86 22.06
C VAL A 153 19.01 9.16 20.80
N PRO A 154 19.10 9.81 19.62
CA PRO A 154 18.73 9.17 18.37
C PRO A 154 19.57 7.94 18.06
N TYR A 155 19.02 7.02 17.26
CA TYR A 155 19.78 5.91 16.70
C TYR A 155 21.01 6.43 15.95
N ALA A 156 22.19 5.97 16.37
CA ALA A 156 23.48 6.55 15.95
C ALA A 156 24.17 5.77 14.82
N LYS A 157 23.74 4.54 14.53
CA LYS A 157 24.36 3.70 13.51
C LYS A 157 23.89 4.16 12.13
N GLU A 158 24.84 4.58 11.30
CA GLU A 158 24.63 4.71 9.87
C GLU A 158 24.34 3.34 9.29
N TRP A 159 23.21 3.23 8.59
CA TRP A 159 22.74 1.97 8.03
C TRP A 159 22.25 2.21 6.60
N ASP A 160 23.08 1.82 5.63
CA ASP A 160 22.70 1.82 4.23
C ASP A 160 21.84 0.58 3.92
N ILE A 161 20.55 0.74 4.21
CA ILE A 161 19.52 -0.29 4.06
C ILE A 161 19.29 -0.73 2.61
N LEU A 162 19.76 0.04 1.63
CA LEU A 162 19.71 -0.36 0.23
C LEU A 162 20.99 -1.13 -0.14
N ALA A 163 22.17 -0.61 0.20
CA ALA A 163 23.44 -1.23 -0.16
C ALA A 163 23.59 -2.66 0.41
N ASP A 164 23.09 -2.91 1.62
CA ASP A 164 23.18 -4.23 2.26
C ASP A 164 22.02 -5.18 1.92
N GLY A 165 21.06 -4.74 1.10
CA GLY A 165 19.90 -5.54 0.70
C GLY A 165 18.88 -5.75 1.83
N THR A 166 18.83 -4.87 2.84
CA THR A 166 17.71 -4.82 3.79
C THR A 166 16.41 -4.45 3.09
N LEU A 167 16.46 -3.50 2.17
CA LEU A 167 15.39 -3.09 1.28
C LEU A 167 15.81 -3.29 -0.18
N PHE A 168 14.83 -3.43 -1.07
CA PHE A 168 15.03 -3.58 -2.53
C PHE A 168 14.38 -2.45 -3.33
N HIS A 169 13.84 -1.45 -2.65
CA HIS A 169 12.98 -0.43 -3.22
C HIS A 169 13.79 0.60 -4.03
N GLY A 170 13.31 0.91 -5.23
CA GLY A 170 13.86 1.94 -6.10
C GLY A 170 13.33 3.35 -5.76
N PRO A 171 13.71 4.37 -6.56
CA PRO A 171 13.48 5.77 -6.25
C PRO A 171 12.02 6.14 -5.95
N LEU A 172 11.04 5.53 -6.64
CA LEU A 172 9.62 5.87 -6.43
C LEU A 172 9.05 5.36 -5.10
N PHE A 173 9.75 4.44 -4.42
CA PHE A 173 9.39 3.90 -3.11
C PHE A 173 10.40 4.28 -2.02
N ALA A 174 11.37 5.16 -2.32
CA ALA A 174 12.41 5.58 -1.40
C ALA A 174 11.87 6.58 -0.36
N GLY A 175 11.10 6.07 0.61
CA GLY A 175 10.42 6.90 1.61
C GLY A 175 11.10 7.00 2.97
N VAL A 176 12.04 6.12 3.30
CA VAL A 176 12.76 6.13 4.59
C VAL A 176 13.89 7.17 4.54
N GLU A 177 13.75 8.26 5.28
CA GLU A 177 14.79 9.30 5.37
C GLU A 177 15.78 9.00 6.50
N LYS A 178 15.25 8.56 7.66
CA LYS A 178 16.08 8.27 8.83
C LYS A 178 15.44 7.27 9.78
N ILE A 179 16.24 6.34 10.28
CA ILE A 179 15.91 5.52 11.45
C ILE A 179 16.16 6.38 12.70
N VAL A 180 15.09 6.76 13.40
CA VAL A 180 15.15 7.63 14.59
C VAL A 180 15.33 6.79 15.86
N ARG A 181 14.61 5.68 15.95
CA ARG A 181 14.69 4.68 17.02
C ARG A 181 14.61 3.29 16.39
N LEU A 182 15.35 2.34 16.93
CA LEU A 182 15.28 0.93 16.58
C LEU A 182 15.75 0.09 17.77
N ASP A 183 14.89 -0.80 18.24
CA ASP A 183 15.12 -1.67 19.39
C ASP A 183 14.19 -2.90 19.31
N ASP A 184 14.18 -3.72 20.36
CA ASP A 184 13.41 -4.97 20.40
C ASP A 184 11.88 -4.73 20.44
N ASP A 185 11.43 -3.54 20.87
CA ASP A 185 10.01 -3.18 20.94
C ASP A 185 9.50 -2.63 19.60
N GLY A 186 10.38 -2.19 18.71
CA GLY A 186 10.02 -1.76 17.37
C GLY A 186 10.92 -0.65 16.83
N LEU A 187 10.33 0.31 16.12
CA LEU A 187 11.08 1.42 15.53
C LEU A 187 10.27 2.71 15.37
N LEU A 188 11.00 3.80 15.17
CA LEU A 188 10.47 5.09 14.72
C LEU A 188 11.27 5.53 13.49
N LEU A 189 10.58 5.76 12.37
CA LEU A 189 11.18 6.31 11.16
C LEU A 189 10.75 7.76 10.97
N LYS A 190 11.68 8.60 10.48
CA LYS A 190 11.35 9.82 9.76
C LYS A 190 11.30 9.48 8.28
N CYS A 191 10.23 9.89 7.62
CA CYS A 191 9.95 9.54 6.23
C CYS A 191 9.63 10.78 5.39
N LEU A 192 9.94 10.68 4.10
CA LEU A 192 9.55 11.63 3.07
C LEU A 192 9.41 10.85 1.76
N SER A 193 8.17 10.65 1.30
CA SER A 193 7.92 9.96 0.04
C SER A 193 8.00 10.93 -1.13
N PRO A 194 8.79 10.61 -2.17
CA PRO A 194 8.89 11.48 -3.34
C PRO A 194 7.59 11.51 -4.12
N ALA A 195 7.28 12.64 -4.77
CA ALA A 195 6.19 12.71 -5.73
C ALA A 195 6.36 11.69 -6.88
N VAL A 196 5.25 11.03 -7.23
CA VAL A 196 5.18 10.09 -8.35
C VAL A 196 4.18 10.64 -9.36
N SER A 197 4.61 10.87 -10.61
CA SER A 197 3.75 11.40 -11.67
C SER A 197 2.62 10.42 -12.03
N GLU A 198 1.49 10.94 -12.52
CA GLU A 198 0.37 10.09 -12.97
C GLU A 198 0.80 9.06 -14.02
N GLU A 199 1.69 9.45 -14.93
CA GLU A 199 2.29 8.54 -15.92
C GLU A 199 3.05 7.39 -15.25
N ALA A 200 3.86 7.68 -14.23
CA ALA A 200 4.61 6.65 -13.51
C ALA A 200 3.69 5.75 -12.67
N GLN A 201 2.60 6.30 -12.11
CA GLN A 201 1.59 5.53 -11.36
C GLN A 201 0.86 4.50 -12.24
N GLY A 202 0.72 4.77 -13.54
CA GLY A 202 0.14 3.85 -14.51
C GLY A 202 -1.30 3.45 -14.13
N GLN A 203 -1.61 2.16 -14.14
CA GLN A 203 -2.95 1.66 -13.79
C GLN A 203 -3.28 1.69 -12.28
N PHE A 204 -2.39 2.25 -11.44
CA PHE A 204 -2.56 2.34 -9.99
C PHE A 204 -2.51 3.80 -9.52
N PRO A 205 -3.48 4.63 -9.95
CA PRO A 205 -3.50 6.03 -9.56
C PRO A 205 -3.69 6.18 -8.05
N VAL A 206 -2.99 7.13 -7.45
CA VAL A 206 -3.22 7.56 -6.07
C VAL A 206 -4.54 8.32 -6.02
N GLN A 207 -5.51 7.80 -5.27
CA GLN A 207 -6.75 8.49 -4.91
C GLN A 207 -6.68 8.89 -3.43
N SER A 208 -7.60 8.40 -2.60
CA SER A 208 -7.53 8.62 -1.15
C SER A 208 -6.40 7.88 -0.44
N PHE A 209 -5.90 6.80 -1.05
CA PHE A 209 -4.89 5.93 -0.49
C PHE A 209 -3.59 6.01 -1.31
N ASN A 210 -2.56 6.61 -0.71
CA ASN A 210 -1.23 6.70 -1.33
C ASN A 210 -0.45 5.39 -1.13
N LEU A 211 -0.45 4.53 -2.16
CA LEU A 211 0.19 3.22 -2.11
C LEU A 211 1.71 3.27 -1.88
N PHE A 212 2.38 4.31 -2.41
CA PHE A 212 3.84 4.48 -2.32
C PHE A 212 4.27 4.80 -0.90
N ALA A 213 3.62 5.80 -0.28
CA ALA A 213 3.89 6.16 1.10
C ALA A 213 3.43 5.08 2.09
N ALA A 214 2.31 4.40 1.80
CA ALA A 214 1.82 3.31 2.63
C ALA A 214 2.77 2.11 2.63
N ASP A 215 3.50 1.86 1.53
CA ASP A 215 4.45 0.74 1.41
C ASP A 215 5.65 0.89 2.37
N VAL A 216 6.01 2.13 2.72
CA VAL A 216 7.09 2.42 3.67
C VAL A 216 6.83 1.80 5.05
N GLN A 217 5.59 1.47 5.39
CA GLN A 217 5.28 0.69 6.59
C GLN A 217 5.83 -0.74 6.52
N TRP A 218 5.74 -1.38 5.35
CA TRP A 218 6.34 -2.70 5.12
C TRP A 218 7.87 -2.62 5.09
N GLN A 219 8.42 -1.52 4.58
CA GLN A 219 9.85 -1.24 4.68
C GLN A 219 10.31 -1.16 6.15
N GLY A 220 9.52 -0.50 7.01
CA GLY A 220 9.74 -0.51 8.46
C GLY A 220 9.77 -1.93 9.04
N MET A 221 8.79 -2.77 8.68
CA MET A 221 8.80 -4.17 9.13
C MET A 221 10.04 -4.94 8.62
N ALA A 222 10.48 -4.70 7.39
CA ALA A 222 11.68 -5.33 6.82
C ALA A 222 12.97 -4.88 7.53
N ILE A 223 13.10 -3.59 7.84
CA ILE A 223 14.21 -3.05 8.63
C ILE A 223 14.25 -3.70 10.01
N TRP A 224 13.10 -3.77 10.69
CA TRP A 224 13.03 -4.39 12.01
C TRP A 224 13.36 -5.89 11.97
N ALA A 225 12.82 -6.61 10.98
CA ALA A 225 13.10 -8.04 10.80
C ALA A 225 14.58 -8.32 10.52
N ARG A 226 15.23 -7.46 9.72
CA ARG A 226 16.67 -7.54 9.49
C ARG A 226 17.46 -7.31 10.78
N TYR A 227 17.09 -6.31 11.57
CA TYR A 227 17.71 -6.05 12.87
C TYR A 227 17.60 -7.24 13.82
N ALA A 228 16.40 -7.82 13.96
CA ALA A 228 16.12 -8.85 14.96
C ALA A 228 16.58 -10.26 14.55
N TYR A 229 16.52 -10.61 13.26
CA TYR A 229 16.70 -11.98 12.79
C TYR A 229 17.64 -12.16 11.60
N ASP A 230 18.25 -11.07 11.12
CA ASP A 230 19.02 -11.06 9.86
C ASP A 230 18.23 -11.69 8.69
N SER A 231 16.94 -11.39 8.62
CA SER A 231 16.01 -12.05 7.70
C SER A 231 15.09 -11.04 7.02
N ALA A 232 15.01 -11.15 5.70
CA ALA A 232 14.01 -10.50 4.89
C ALA A 232 12.65 -11.21 5.04
N GLY A 233 11.58 -10.51 4.66
CA GLY A 233 10.24 -11.05 4.73
C GLY A 233 9.27 -10.36 3.80
N LEU A 234 8.17 -11.03 3.53
CA LEU A 234 7.11 -10.54 2.66
C LEU A 234 5.80 -10.33 3.44
N PRO A 235 5.00 -9.30 3.09
CA PRO A 235 3.70 -9.06 3.71
C PRO A 235 2.77 -10.26 3.56
N ALA A 236 2.22 -10.75 4.66
CA ALA A 236 1.28 -11.86 4.70
C ALA A 236 -0.15 -11.40 4.98
N LYS A 237 -0.32 -10.53 5.97
CA LYS A 237 -1.64 -10.12 6.45
C LYS A 237 -1.61 -8.73 7.09
N VAL A 238 -2.74 -8.03 7.04
CA VAL A 238 -3.08 -6.96 7.99
C VAL A 238 -4.44 -7.28 8.59
N ALA A 239 -4.54 -7.34 9.92
CA ALA A 239 -5.82 -7.60 10.59
C ALA A 239 -6.78 -6.42 10.39
N THR A 240 -6.31 -5.18 10.57
CA THR A 240 -7.08 -3.97 10.23
C THR A 240 -6.15 -2.87 9.70
N ALA A 241 -6.45 -2.30 8.55
CA ALA A 241 -5.87 -1.05 8.07
C ALA A 241 -6.91 0.07 8.19
N GLU A 242 -6.58 1.21 8.79
CA GLU A 242 -7.49 2.36 8.98
C GLU A 242 -6.90 3.63 8.37
N SER A 243 -7.59 4.20 7.38
CA SER A 243 -7.21 5.44 6.70
C SER A 243 -8.08 6.59 7.20
N TYR A 244 -7.46 7.69 7.60
CA TYR A 244 -8.14 8.88 8.09
C TYR A 244 -7.92 10.11 7.21
N ARG A 245 -6.77 10.15 6.53
CA ARG A 245 -6.40 11.20 5.58
C ARG A 245 -5.26 10.73 4.69
N PRO A 246 -5.15 11.22 3.45
CA PRO A 246 -4.08 10.83 2.54
C PRO A 246 -2.70 11.18 3.10
N ILE A 247 -1.71 10.30 2.90
CA ILE A 247 -0.30 10.63 3.15
C ILE A 247 0.19 11.46 1.95
N PRO A 248 0.54 12.74 2.13
CA PRO A 248 1.00 13.58 1.03
C PRO A 248 2.41 13.19 0.55
N PHE A 249 2.68 13.44 -0.73
CA PHE A 249 4.04 13.42 -1.27
C PHE A 249 4.83 14.64 -0.78
N ASP A 250 6.17 14.56 -0.86
CA ASP A 250 7.12 15.65 -0.59
C ASP A 250 6.92 16.34 0.77
N THR A 251 6.36 15.61 1.72
CA THR A 251 6.01 16.10 3.04
C THR A 251 6.54 15.12 4.08
N THR A 252 7.19 15.64 5.12
CA THR A 252 7.68 14.79 6.21
C THR A 252 6.53 14.15 6.99
N TYR A 253 6.66 12.87 7.26
CA TYR A 253 5.81 12.12 8.17
C TYR A 253 6.65 11.11 8.96
N TYR A 254 6.02 10.44 9.91
CA TYR A 254 6.67 9.47 10.78
C TYR A 254 5.94 8.15 10.76
N ILE A 255 6.69 7.07 10.93
CA ILE A 255 6.16 5.72 11.12
C ILE A 255 6.60 5.24 12.49
N SER A 256 5.62 5.05 13.38
CA SER A 256 5.80 4.37 14.65
C SER A 256 5.36 2.93 14.50
N LEU A 257 6.29 1.99 14.72
CA LEU A 257 6.06 0.54 14.64
C LEU A 257 6.27 -0.06 16.02
N ASP A 258 5.26 -0.76 16.52
CA ASP A 258 5.26 -1.48 17.79
C ASP A 258 5.12 -2.98 17.54
N VAL A 259 6.17 -3.74 17.85
CA VAL A 259 6.18 -5.20 17.69
C VAL A 259 5.26 -5.82 18.74
N LYS A 260 4.36 -6.68 18.30
CA LYS A 260 3.41 -7.40 19.17
C LYS A 260 3.86 -8.82 19.44
N SER A 261 4.43 -9.47 18.44
CA SER A 261 5.06 -10.77 18.57
C SER A 261 6.04 -11.00 17.43
N SER A 262 7.06 -11.81 17.69
CA SER A 262 8.10 -12.08 16.73
C SER A 262 8.71 -13.46 16.94
N SER A 263 9.13 -14.07 15.84
CA SER A 263 9.91 -15.29 15.80
C SER A 263 10.80 -15.26 14.55
N PRO A 264 11.75 -16.20 14.40
CA PRO A 264 12.54 -16.30 13.18
C PRO A 264 11.75 -16.55 11.88
N LYS A 265 10.44 -16.83 11.98
CA LYS A 265 9.55 -17.11 10.83
C LYS A 265 8.48 -16.05 10.60
N HIS A 266 8.15 -15.22 11.59
CA HIS A 266 7.10 -14.23 11.45
C HIS A 266 7.31 -13.05 12.40
N VAL A 267 6.84 -11.87 11.98
CA VAL A 267 6.74 -10.67 12.82
C VAL A 267 5.33 -10.14 12.71
N VAL A 268 4.71 -9.84 13.84
CA VAL A 268 3.43 -9.14 13.93
C VAL A 268 3.65 -7.80 14.64
N ALA A 269 3.18 -6.71 14.04
CA ALA A 269 3.31 -5.37 14.58
C ALA A 269 2.03 -4.54 14.39
N ASP A 270 1.86 -3.53 15.25
CA ASP A 270 0.96 -2.41 14.97
C ASP A 270 1.81 -1.24 14.48
N ILE A 271 1.30 -0.51 13.50
CA ILE A 271 2.02 0.56 12.81
C ILE A 271 1.10 1.77 12.70
N ALA A 272 1.61 2.95 13.06
CA ALA A 272 0.93 4.22 12.87
C ALA A 272 1.79 5.15 11.99
N VAL A 273 1.19 5.63 10.90
CA VAL A 273 1.73 6.72 10.08
C VAL A 273 1.13 8.03 10.56
N HIS A 274 1.95 8.99 10.94
CA HIS A 274 1.48 10.25 11.53
C HIS A 274 2.36 11.45 11.18
N ASP A 275 1.85 12.66 11.40
CA ASP A 275 2.66 13.88 11.29
C ASP A 275 3.52 14.11 12.55
N GLU A 276 4.27 15.21 12.58
CA GLU A 276 5.13 15.59 13.72
C GLU A 276 4.37 15.81 15.03
N HIS A 277 3.04 15.99 14.97
CA HIS A 277 2.17 16.15 16.14
C HIS A 277 1.41 14.86 16.50
N GLY A 278 1.73 13.74 15.83
CA GLY A 278 1.10 12.46 16.09
C GLY A 278 -0.27 12.31 15.47
N ARG A 279 -0.77 13.27 14.68
CA ARG A 279 -2.07 13.13 14.03
C ARG A 279 -1.95 12.09 12.92
N VAL A 280 -2.85 11.11 12.92
CA VAL A 280 -2.69 9.89 12.13
C VAL A 280 -3.12 10.11 10.68
N TYR A 281 -2.38 9.53 9.74
CA TYR A 281 -2.78 9.34 8.35
C TYR A 281 -3.40 7.95 8.16
N LEU A 282 -2.65 6.92 8.56
CA LEU A 282 -2.93 5.52 8.33
C LEU A 282 -2.47 4.70 9.54
N ARG A 283 -3.21 3.64 9.89
CA ARG A 283 -2.77 2.62 10.87
C ARG A 283 -2.90 1.24 10.28
N PHE A 284 -1.90 0.38 10.49
CA PHE A 284 -2.03 -1.06 10.31
C PHE A 284 -1.96 -1.73 11.67
N LEU A 285 -3.02 -2.44 12.06
CA LEU A 285 -3.09 -3.23 13.28
C LEU A 285 -2.98 -4.71 12.94
N GLY A 286 -2.13 -5.43 13.66
CA GLY A 286 -1.80 -6.82 13.38
C GLY A 286 -1.25 -7.01 11.96
N ALA A 287 -0.34 -6.14 11.53
CA ALA A 287 0.43 -6.32 10.30
C ALA A 287 1.41 -7.48 10.49
N GLU A 288 1.39 -8.45 9.58
CA GLU A 288 2.16 -9.67 9.68
C GLU A 288 3.05 -9.84 8.45
N VAL A 289 4.33 -10.13 8.69
CA VAL A 289 5.33 -10.46 7.68
C VAL A 289 5.83 -11.88 7.93
N THR A 290 5.90 -12.69 6.87
CA THR A 290 6.56 -14.00 6.91
C THR A 290 8.03 -13.85 6.56
N LEU A 291 8.90 -14.33 7.44
CA LEU A 291 10.36 -14.23 7.32
C LEU A 291 10.97 -15.45 6.64
N SER A 292 12.00 -15.22 5.83
CA SER A 292 12.81 -16.28 5.23
C SER A 292 14.20 -15.75 4.87
N GLN A 293 15.24 -16.39 5.37
CA GLN A 293 16.62 -16.04 5.01
C GLN A 293 16.90 -16.17 3.51
N GLY A 294 16.20 -17.08 2.81
CA GLY A 294 16.33 -17.22 1.36
C GLY A 294 15.85 -15.99 0.57
N LEU A 295 15.10 -15.07 1.21
CA LEU A 295 14.71 -13.81 0.59
C LEU A 295 15.82 -12.75 0.66
N ASN A 296 16.83 -12.92 1.52
CA ASN A 296 17.92 -11.95 1.68
C ASN A 296 18.65 -11.72 0.35
N ASP A 297 18.97 -12.80 -0.36
CA ASP A 297 19.67 -12.74 -1.64
C ASP A 297 18.80 -12.07 -2.71
N LEU A 298 17.49 -12.33 -2.71
CA LEU A 298 16.55 -11.70 -3.65
C LEU A 298 16.39 -10.21 -3.38
N PHE A 299 16.34 -9.79 -2.11
CA PHE A 299 16.30 -8.38 -1.75
C PHE A 299 17.60 -7.68 -2.18
N ALA A 300 18.76 -8.30 -1.91
CA ALA A 300 20.04 -7.78 -2.34
C ALA A 300 20.18 -7.70 -3.88
N GLN A 301 19.61 -8.67 -4.62
CA GLN A 301 19.55 -8.62 -6.08
C GLN A 301 18.71 -7.43 -6.57
N GLY A 302 17.50 -7.25 -6.05
CA GLY A 302 16.63 -6.13 -6.40
C GLY A 302 17.28 -4.77 -6.06
N ALA A 303 17.89 -4.67 -4.88
CA ALA A 303 18.60 -3.46 -4.45
C ALA A 303 19.72 -3.03 -5.41
N ARG A 304 20.48 -4.00 -5.95
CA ARG A 304 21.57 -3.72 -6.91
C ARG A 304 21.09 -3.08 -8.21
N LEU A 305 19.83 -3.27 -8.60
CA LEU A 305 19.25 -2.61 -9.78
C LEU A 305 19.11 -1.09 -9.59
N HIS A 306 19.10 -0.63 -8.34
CA HIS A 306 18.90 0.78 -7.99
C HIS A 306 20.17 1.44 -7.47
N TYR A 307 21.14 0.64 -7.00
CA TYR A 307 22.42 1.15 -6.50
C TYR A 307 23.34 1.65 -7.63
N THR A 308 23.31 1.03 -8.81
CA THR A 308 24.14 1.41 -9.98
C THR A 308 23.67 2.66 -10.72
N VAL A 309 22.55 3.27 -10.33
CA VAL A 309 21.97 4.46 -10.98
C VAL A 309 22.38 5.76 -10.26
N ASN A 310 23.06 5.67 -9.11
CA ASN A 310 23.44 6.81 -8.26
C ASN A 310 24.96 7.05 -8.12
N LEU A 311 25.79 6.42 -8.97
CA LEU A 311 27.23 6.71 -9.14
C LEU A 311 27.47 7.29 -10.54
#